data_AF-A0A2X1MZ36-F1
#
_entry.id   AF-A0A2X1MZ36-F1
#
_cell.length_a   1.000
_cell.length_b   1.000
_cell.length_c   1.000
_cell.angle_alpha   90.00
_cell.angle_beta   90.00
_cell.angle_gamma   90.00
#
_symmetry.space_group_name_H-M   'P 1'
#
loop_
_entity.id
_entity.type
_entity.pdbx_description
1 polymer ?
#
loop_
_entity_poly.entity_id
_entity_poly.type
_entity_poly.pdbx_seq_one_letter_code
_entity_poly.pdbx_strand_id
1 'polypeptide(L)'
;MSALAGVKSVQQVRIRAARSLGASRAQVLWFVILPGALPEILTGLRIGLGVGWSTLVAAELIAATRGLGFMVQSAGEFLATDVVLAGIAVIAIIAFLLETGSARVTAPPDALAWRSTMSERLSITPLGPYIGAQISGADLTRPLSDNQFEQLYHAVLRHQVVFLRDQAITPQQQRALAQRFGELHIHPVYPHAEGVDEIIVLDTHNDNPPDNDNWHTDVTFIETPPAGAILAAKELPSTGGDTLWTSGYCGL
;
A
#
# COMPACT_ATOMS: atom_id res chain seq x y z
N MET A 1 19.24 -8.38 9.94
CA MET A 1 18.73 -7.35 9.01
C MET A 1 17.22 -7.07 9.16
N SER A 2 16.46 -7.95 9.81
CA SER A 2 14.99 -7.84 9.94
C SER A 2 14.51 -6.70 10.86
N ALA A 3 15.15 -6.47 12.00
CA ALA A 3 14.75 -5.37 12.90
C ALA A 3 14.96 -3.97 12.29
N LEU A 4 15.99 -3.80 11.44
CA LEU A 4 16.26 -2.53 10.74
C LEU A 4 15.26 -2.30 9.58
N ALA A 5 14.76 -3.38 8.97
CA ALA A 5 13.71 -3.32 7.96
C ALA A 5 12.37 -2.89 8.59
N GLY A 6 12.07 -3.35 9.81
CA GLY A 6 10.80 -3.04 10.48
C GLY A 6 10.68 -1.64 11.01
N VAL A 7 11.78 -1.06 11.47
CA VAL A 7 11.82 0.37 11.80
C VAL A 7 11.69 1.24 10.55
N LYS A 8 12.12 0.74 9.37
CA LYS A 8 11.95 1.42 8.09
C LYS A 8 10.57 1.18 7.44
N SER A 9 9.88 0.08 7.79
CA SER A 9 8.54 -0.24 7.29
C SER A 9 7.45 0.55 8.01
N VAL A 10 7.70 1.01 9.24
CA VAL A 10 6.88 2.04 9.90
C VAL A 10 6.99 3.33 9.09
N GLN A 11 5.97 3.55 8.24
CA GLN A 11 5.85 4.73 7.39
C GLN A 11 6.20 5.99 8.20
N GLN A 12 7.18 6.75 7.71
CA GLN A 12 7.56 8.07 8.24
C GLN A 12 6.34 8.98 8.46
N VAL A 13 5.27 8.75 7.67
CA VAL A 13 3.94 9.37 7.81
C VAL A 13 3.35 9.18 9.21
N ARG A 14 3.34 7.97 9.77
CA ARG A 14 2.74 7.70 11.11
C ARG A 14 3.53 8.39 12.23
N ILE A 15 4.85 8.42 12.11
CA ILE A 15 5.74 9.10 13.05
C ILE A 15 5.55 10.62 12.99
N ARG A 16 5.41 11.17 11.77
CA ARG A 16 5.15 12.60 11.54
C ARG A 16 3.76 13.00 12.01
N ALA A 17 2.72 12.21 11.69
CA ALA A 17 1.35 12.43 12.14
C ALA A 17 1.24 12.43 13.68
N ALA A 18 1.84 11.45 14.35
CA ALA A 18 1.85 11.41 15.81
C ALA A 18 2.53 12.64 16.42
N ARG A 19 3.66 13.10 15.84
CA ARG A 19 4.34 14.33 16.28
C ARG A 19 3.54 15.60 16.00
N SER A 20 2.84 15.68 14.87
CA SER A 20 1.96 16.79 14.54
C SER A 20 0.76 16.89 15.48
N LEU A 21 0.29 15.76 16.02
CA LEU A 21 -0.74 15.68 17.07
C LEU A 21 -0.19 15.94 18.49
N GLY A 22 1.09 16.34 18.62
CA GLY A 22 1.71 16.69 19.90
C GLY A 22 2.29 15.52 20.69
N ALA A 23 2.42 14.32 20.10
CA ALA A 23 2.99 13.17 20.81
C ALA A 23 4.48 13.39 21.14
N SER A 24 4.83 13.15 22.40
CA SER A 24 6.21 13.20 22.89
C SER A 24 7.07 12.07 22.29
N ARG A 25 8.40 12.25 22.29
CA ARG A 25 9.34 11.25 21.76
C ARG A 25 9.19 9.87 22.43
N ALA A 26 8.86 9.84 23.73
CA ALA A 26 8.61 8.61 24.47
C ALA A 26 7.31 7.92 24.01
N GLN A 27 6.24 8.69 23.76
CA GLN A 27 4.97 8.15 23.27
C GLN A 27 5.10 7.58 21.86
N VAL A 28 5.83 8.25 20.98
CA VAL A 28 6.09 7.75 19.62
C VAL A 28 6.87 6.44 19.67
N LEU A 29 7.87 6.33 20.56
CA LEU A 29 8.64 5.10 20.73
C LEU A 29 7.76 3.93 21.20
N TRP A 30 7.00 4.14 22.28
CA TRP A 30 6.23 3.07 22.93
C TRP A 30 4.93 2.70 22.22
N PHE A 31 4.24 3.66 21.60
CA PHE A 31 2.91 3.45 21.02
C PHE A 31 2.89 3.37 19.48
N VAL A 32 3.96 3.80 18.80
CA VAL A 32 4.01 3.78 17.32
C VAL A 32 5.11 2.85 16.82
N ILE A 33 6.34 3.03 17.31
CA ILE A 33 7.50 2.28 16.80
C ILE A 33 7.54 0.87 17.38
N LEU A 34 7.44 0.72 18.71
CA LEU A 34 7.54 -0.58 19.37
C LEU A 34 6.45 -1.56 18.91
N PRO A 35 5.15 -1.19 18.87
CA PRO A 35 4.11 -2.12 18.41
C PRO A 35 4.22 -2.43 16.92
N GLY A 36 4.71 -1.47 16.11
CA GLY A 36 4.93 -1.67 14.67
C GLY A 36 6.14 -2.55 14.35
N ALA A 37 7.21 -2.48 15.14
CA ALA A 37 8.43 -3.27 14.96
C ALA A 37 8.38 -4.64 15.66
N LEU A 38 7.48 -4.82 16.64
CA LEU A 38 7.36 -6.06 17.41
C LEU A 38 7.14 -7.31 16.54
N PRO A 39 6.26 -7.32 15.51
CA PRO A 39 6.08 -8.49 14.64
C PRO A 39 7.37 -8.89 13.91
N GLU A 40 8.14 -7.90 13.45
CA GLU A 40 9.39 -8.15 12.72
C GLU A 40 10.54 -8.59 13.64
N ILE A 41 10.60 -8.06 14.86
CA ILE A 41 11.55 -8.51 15.89
C ILE A 41 11.28 -9.98 16.26
N LEU A 42 10.02 -10.32 16.50
CA LEU A 42 9.61 -11.69 16.81
C LEU A 42 9.90 -12.64 15.64
N THR A 43 9.70 -12.19 14.41
CA THR A 43 10.05 -12.94 13.19
C THR A 43 11.56 -13.17 13.09
N GLY A 44 12.37 -12.15 13.33
CA GLY A 44 13.84 -12.26 13.31
C GLY A 44 14.37 -13.20 14.40
N LEU A 45 13.85 -13.08 15.63
CA LEU A 45 14.22 -13.96 16.74
C LEU A 45 13.86 -15.42 16.44
N ARG A 46 12.68 -15.66 15.87
CA ARG A 46 12.22 -16.99 15.44
C ARG A 46 13.15 -17.65 14.42
N ILE A 47 13.50 -16.93 13.34
CA ILE A 47 14.40 -17.45 12.30
C ILE A 47 15.77 -17.78 12.92
N GLY A 48 16.26 -16.91 13.82
CA GLY A 48 17.50 -17.14 14.56
C GLY A 48 17.47 -18.40 15.42
N LEU A 49 16.36 -18.67 16.11
CA LEU A 49 16.20 -19.87 16.93
C LEU A 49 16.19 -21.16 16.09
N GLY A 50 15.51 -21.18 14.93
CA GLY A 50 15.48 -22.35 14.05
C GLY A 50 16.84 -22.67 13.42
N VAL A 51 17.52 -21.64 12.91
CA VAL A 51 18.88 -21.78 12.36
C VAL A 51 19.86 -22.19 13.47
N GLY A 52 19.79 -21.54 14.64
CA GLY A 52 20.65 -21.85 15.78
C GLY A 52 20.48 -23.27 16.30
N TRP A 53 19.24 -23.77 16.37
CA TRP A 53 18.96 -25.16 16.72
C TRP A 53 19.60 -26.14 15.74
N SER A 54 19.48 -25.88 14.43
CA SER A 54 20.04 -26.76 13.40
C SER A 54 21.57 -26.80 13.44
N THR A 55 22.19 -25.63 13.66
CA THR A 55 23.64 -25.53 13.85
C THR A 55 24.11 -26.24 15.13
N LEU A 56 23.34 -26.15 16.23
CA LEU A 56 23.64 -26.85 17.48
C LEU A 56 23.64 -28.37 17.29
N VAL A 57 22.59 -28.91 16.66
CA VAL A 57 22.49 -30.36 16.41
C VAL A 57 23.62 -30.85 15.49
N ALA A 58 23.95 -30.09 14.44
CA ALA A 58 25.09 -30.41 13.57
C ALA A 58 26.42 -30.40 14.34
N ALA A 59 26.61 -29.45 15.26
CA ALA A 59 27.79 -29.42 16.13
C ALA A 59 27.82 -30.61 17.10
N GLU A 60 26.67 -31.02 17.64
CA GLU A 60 26.57 -32.20 18.51
C GLU A 60 26.92 -33.51 17.79
N LEU A 61 26.61 -33.62 16.49
CA LEU A 61 26.91 -34.81 15.68
C LEU A 61 28.40 -35.02 15.42
N ILE A 62 29.19 -33.94 15.40
CA ILE A 62 30.60 -33.98 14.96
C ILE A 62 31.57 -33.93 16.14
N ALA A 63 31.30 -33.10 17.15
CA ALA A 63 32.31 -32.70 18.14
C ALA A 63 31.87 -32.83 19.60
N ALA A 64 30.61 -33.16 19.89
CA ALA A 64 30.15 -33.30 21.26
C ALA A 64 30.30 -34.74 21.77
N THR A 65 30.48 -34.88 23.09
CA THR A 65 30.52 -36.19 23.79
C THR A 65 29.22 -36.48 24.56
N ARG A 66 28.26 -35.55 24.50
CA ARG A 66 26.92 -35.61 25.11
C ARG A 66 25.97 -34.78 24.23
N GLY A 67 24.74 -35.24 24.06
CA GLY A 67 23.73 -34.55 23.23
C GLY A 67 22.83 -35.52 22.48
N LEU A 68 21.73 -35.03 21.91
CA LEU A 68 20.82 -35.84 21.10
C LEU A 68 21.47 -36.21 19.77
N GLY A 69 22.24 -35.28 19.17
CA GLY A 69 23.04 -35.58 17.98
C GLY A 69 24.08 -36.67 18.26
N PHE A 70 24.86 -36.51 19.34
CA PHE A 70 25.84 -37.51 19.76
C PHE A 70 25.21 -38.89 20.04
N MET A 71 24.05 -38.94 20.68
CA MET A 71 23.33 -40.19 20.96
C MET A 71 22.95 -40.93 19.67
N VAL A 72 22.45 -40.21 18.67
CA VAL A 72 22.11 -40.78 17.35
C VAL A 72 23.37 -41.30 16.65
N GLN A 73 24.46 -40.52 16.69
CA GLN A 73 25.73 -40.92 16.08
C GLN A 73 26.31 -42.18 16.74
N SER A 74 26.37 -42.20 18.08
CA SER A 74 26.89 -43.35 18.83
C SER A 74 26.02 -44.59 18.65
N ALA A 75 24.68 -44.47 18.68
CA ALA A 75 23.79 -45.59 18.43
C ALA A 75 23.94 -46.17 17.01
N GLY A 76 24.26 -45.33 16.02
CA GLY A 76 24.57 -45.75 14.65
C GLY A 76 25.84 -46.61 14.54
N GLU A 77 26.88 -46.29 15.33
CA GLU A 77 28.12 -47.09 15.39
C GLU A 77 27.87 -48.49 15.96
N PHE A 78 26.93 -48.62 16.90
CA PHE A 78 26.54 -49.90 17.51
C PHE A 78 25.42 -50.64 16.76
N LEU A 79 24.99 -50.15 15.58
CA LEU A 79 23.87 -50.70 14.78
C LEU A 79 22.55 -50.82 15.57
N ALA A 80 22.36 -49.99 16.60
CA ALA A 80 21.15 -49.90 17.41
C ALA A 80 20.10 -49.03 16.69
N THR A 81 19.52 -49.59 15.62
CA THR A 81 18.63 -48.89 14.70
C THR A 81 17.37 -48.35 15.39
N ASP A 82 16.89 -49.02 16.43
CA ASP A 82 15.77 -48.59 17.27
C ASP A 82 16.06 -47.26 17.99
N VAL A 83 17.25 -47.12 18.56
CA VAL A 83 17.68 -45.89 19.25
C VAL A 83 17.96 -44.76 18.26
N VAL A 84 18.53 -45.08 17.09
CA VAL A 84 18.77 -44.11 16.00
C VAL A 84 17.44 -43.50 15.52
N LEU A 85 16.44 -44.33 15.23
CA LEU A 85 15.13 -43.87 14.77
C LEU A 85 14.41 -43.05 15.85
N ALA A 86 14.49 -43.48 17.11
CA ALA A 86 13.93 -42.72 18.23
C ALA A 86 14.59 -41.34 18.39
N GLY A 87 15.92 -41.25 18.29
CA GLY A 87 16.64 -39.99 18.39
C GLY A 87 16.33 -39.02 17.25
N ILE A 88 16.27 -39.50 16.00
CA ILE A 88 15.87 -38.70 14.83
C ILE A 88 14.43 -38.19 14.99
N ALA A 89 13.50 -39.04 15.46
CA ALA A 89 12.12 -38.65 15.71
C ALA A 89 12.02 -37.54 16.77
N VAL A 90 12.79 -37.63 17.86
CA VAL A 90 12.84 -36.59 18.91
C VAL A 90 13.38 -35.27 18.35
N ILE A 91 14.49 -35.29 17.59
CA ILE A 91 15.04 -34.09 16.95
C ILE A 91 14.02 -33.46 15.99
N ALA A 92 13.34 -34.29 15.19
CA ALA A 92 12.31 -33.82 14.26
C ALA A 92 11.10 -33.21 14.98
N ILE A 93 10.65 -33.79 16.10
CA ILE A 93 9.56 -33.26 16.91
C ILE A 93 9.95 -31.91 17.52
N ILE A 94 11.16 -31.78 18.07
CA ILE A 94 11.63 -30.51 18.64
C ILE A 94 11.71 -29.44 17.56
N ALA A 95 12.29 -29.77 16.40
CA ALA A 95 12.36 -28.86 15.25
C ALA A 95 10.95 -28.45 14.80
N PHE A 96 10.02 -29.40 14.68
CA PHE A 96 8.64 -29.14 14.30
C PHE A 96 7.90 -28.28 15.33
N LEU A 97 8.11 -28.48 16.63
CA LEU A 97 7.50 -27.66 17.68
C LEU A 97 8.04 -26.22 17.66
N LEU A 98 9.34 -26.04 17.42
CA LEU A 98 9.95 -24.72 17.21
C LEU A 98 9.41 -24.03 15.95
N GLU A 99 9.08 -24.77 14.90
CA GLU A 99 8.51 -24.28 13.63
C GLU A 99 7.00 -24.00 13.71
N THR A 100 6.23 -24.78 14.48
CA THR A 100 4.76 -24.68 14.56
C THR A 100 4.24 -23.74 15.64
N GLY A 101 4.87 -23.64 16.81
CA GLY A 101 4.51 -22.61 17.82
C GLY A 101 4.65 -21.20 17.24
N SER A 102 5.67 -21.09 16.42
CA SER A 102 6.01 -20.08 15.45
C SER A 102 4.87 -19.72 14.46
N ALA A 103 4.27 -20.68 13.75
CA ALA A 103 3.18 -20.42 12.79
C ALA A 103 1.90 -19.84 13.43
N ARG A 104 1.64 -20.14 14.71
CA ARG A 104 0.46 -19.64 15.44
C ARG A 104 0.61 -18.22 15.98
N VAL A 105 1.85 -17.77 16.22
CA VAL A 105 2.14 -16.40 16.71
C VAL A 105 2.26 -15.40 15.56
N THR A 106 2.59 -15.86 14.34
CA THR A 106 2.71 -15.02 13.14
C THR A 106 1.51 -15.13 12.20
N ALA A 107 0.55 -16.01 12.48
CA ALA A 107 -0.74 -15.92 11.80
C ALA A 107 -1.38 -14.59 12.20
N PRO A 108 -1.60 -13.64 11.28
CA PRO A 108 -2.55 -12.58 11.58
C PRO A 108 -3.86 -13.25 12.01
N PRO A 109 -4.63 -12.70 12.97
CA PRO A 109 -5.88 -13.29 13.46
C PRO A 109 -6.92 -13.64 12.38
N ASP A 110 -6.64 -13.29 11.13
CA ASP A 110 -7.55 -13.23 10.01
C ASP A 110 -6.78 -13.43 8.69
N ALA A 111 -6.71 -14.69 8.23
CA ALA A 111 -6.34 -15.01 6.85
C ALA A 111 -7.30 -14.41 5.79
N LEU A 112 -8.38 -13.75 6.22
CA LEU A 112 -9.26 -12.93 5.40
C LEU A 112 -8.77 -11.47 5.29
N ALA A 113 -8.00 -10.97 6.27
CA ALA A 113 -7.56 -9.58 6.30
C ALA A 113 -6.32 -9.27 5.46
N TRP A 114 -5.45 -10.25 5.16
CA TRP A 114 -4.36 -10.02 4.20
C TRP A 114 -4.88 -9.91 2.75
N ARG A 115 -5.99 -10.60 2.43
CA ARG A 115 -6.70 -10.43 1.16
C ARG A 115 -7.38 -9.06 1.08
N SER A 116 -7.90 -8.53 2.18
CA SER A 116 -8.44 -7.16 2.20
C SER A 116 -7.35 -6.10 2.15
N THR A 117 -6.23 -6.25 2.88
CA THR A 117 -5.10 -5.28 2.82
C THR A 117 -4.38 -5.25 1.48
N MET A 118 -4.28 -6.37 0.74
CA MET A 118 -3.83 -6.34 -0.66
C MET A 118 -4.86 -5.68 -1.59
N SER A 119 -6.15 -5.85 -1.31
CA SER A 119 -7.24 -5.21 -2.08
C SER A 119 -7.35 -3.70 -1.86
N GLU A 120 -6.68 -3.14 -0.85
CA GLU A 120 -6.67 -1.70 -0.57
C GLU A 120 -5.51 -0.93 -1.22
N ARG A 121 -4.56 -1.61 -1.86
CA ARG A 121 -3.37 -0.95 -2.42
C ARG A 121 -3.61 -0.53 -3.86
N LEU A 122 -3.42 0.76 -4.14
CA LEU A 122 -3.49 1.28 -5.50
C LEU A 122 -2.22 0.92 -6.26
N SER A 123 -2.38 0.47 -7.49
CA SER A 123 -1.28 0.28 -8.43
C SER A 123 -1.09 1.56 -9.23
N ILE A 124 0.06 2.21 -9.05
CA ILE A 124 0.38 3.52 -9.64
C ILE A 124 1.55 3.34 -10.62
N THR A 125 1.29 3.56 -11.91
CA THR A 125 2.28 3.47 -12.99
C THR A 125 2.58 4.87 -13.52
N PRO A 126 3.76 5.45 -13.24
CA PRO A 126 4.13 6.76 -13.79
C PRO A 126 4.20 6.72 -15.32
N LEU A 127 3.66 7.75 -15.98
CA LEU A 127 3.71 7.91 -17.44
C LEU A 127 5.00 8.59 -17.90
N GLY A 128 5.62 9.36 -17.01
CA GLY A 128 6.88 10.04 -17.25
C GLY A 128 7.60 10.38 -15.95
N PRO A 129 8.81 10.94 -16.03
CA PRO A 129 9.62 11.28 -14.85
C PRO A 129 9.08 12.48 -14.05
N TYR A 130 8.30 13.37 -14.69
CA TYR A 130 7.93 14.66 -14.11
C TYR A 130 6.43 14.83 -13.85
N ILE A 131 5.58 14.27 -14.71
CA ILE A 131 4.12 14.44 -14.65
C ILE A 131 3.42 13.19 -15.20
N GLY A 132 2.25 12.89 -14.66
CA GLY A 132 1.37 11.84 -15.14
C GLY A 132 1.60 10.49 -14.46
N ALA A 133 0.51 9.86 -14.03
CA ALA A 133 0.49 8.45 -13.66
C ALA A 133 -0.86 7.81 -14.02
N GLN A 134 -0.85 6.54 -14.40
CA GLN A 134 -2.05 5.72 -14.51
C GLN A 134 -2.25 4.93 -13.21
N ILE A 135 -3.46 4.98 -12.66
CA ILE A 135 -3.83 4.30 -11.41
C ILE A 135 -4.83 3.19 -11.72
N SER A 136 -4.64 2.04 -11.09
CA SER A 136 -5.54 0.88 -11.14
C SER A 136 -5.72 0.26 -9.76
N GLY A 137 -6.77 -0.55 -9.59
CA GLY A 137 -7.13 -1.15 -8.30
C GLY A 137 -8.04 -0.29 -7.42
N ALA A 138 -8.61 0.78 -7.98
CA ALA A 138 -9.70 1.56 -7.38
C ALA A 138 -10.99 1.39 -8.20
N ASP A 139 -12.12 1.24 -7.51
CA ASP A 139 -13.46 1.33 -8.09
C ASP A 139 -14.10 2.64 -7.60
N LEU A 140 -14.18 3.63 -8.49
CA LEU A 140 -14.74 4.95 -8.17
C LEU A 140 -16.28 4.96 -8.17
N THR A 141 -16.93 3.86 -8.53
CA THR A 141 -18.40 3.74 -8.42
C THR A 141 -18.85 3.55 -6.97
N ARG A 142 -17.91 3.25 -6.06
CA ARG A 142 -18.17 3.05 -4.63
C ARG A 142 -17.31 4.01 -3.80
N PRO A 143 -17.75 4.35 -2.57
CA PRO A 143 -16.90 5.10 -1.66
C PRO A 143 -15.57 4.39 -1.42
N LEU A 144 -14.46 5.09 -1.70
CA LEU A 144 -13.11 4.60 -1.41
C LEU A 144 -12.88 4.53 0.10
N SER A 145 -12.09 3.54 0.55
CA SER A 145 -11.61 3.55 1.94
C SER A 145 -10.65 4.71 2.18
N ASP A 146 -10.44 5.10 3.44
CA ASP A 146 -9.54 6.21 3.77
C ASP A 146 -8.11 5.95 3.31
N ASN A 147 -7.65 4.70 3.41
CA ASN A 147 -6.33 4.29 2.95
C ASN A 147 -6.20 4.37 1.42
N GLN A 148 -7.23 3.99 0.66
CA GLN A 148 -7.23 4.16 -0.80
C GLN A 148 -7.27 5.64 -1.19
N PHE A 149 -8.08 6.44 -0.49
CA PHE A 149 -8.17 7.88 -0.75
C PHE A 149 -6.85 8.60 -0.43
N GLU A 150 -6.18 8.28 0.68
CA GLU A 150 -4.85 8.85 0.99
C GLU A 150 -3.82 8.51 -0.09
N GLN A 151 -3.82 7.27 -0.59
CA GLN A 151 -2.94 6.87 -1.70
C GLN A 151 -3.26 7.65 -2.98
N LEU A 152 -4.55 7.81 -3.31
CA LEU A 152 -5.00 8.58 -4.46
C LEU A 152 -4.58 10.05 -4.33
N TYR A 153 -4.86 10.67 -3.17
CA TYR A 153 -4.52 12.07 -2.87
C TYR A 153 -3.02 12.33 -3.02
N HIS A 154 -2.17 11.46 -2.45
CA HIS A 154 -0.73 11.57 -2.60
C HIS A 154 -0.25 11.31 -4.03
N ALA A 155 -0.93 10.43 -4.77
CA ALA A 155 -0.62 10.20 -6.18
C ALA A 155 -0.91 11.44 -7.02
N VAL A 156 -2.04 12.12 -6.81
CA VAL A 156 -2.36 13.40 -7.47
C VAL A 156 -1.31 14.45 -7.13
N LEU A 157 -0.99 14.65 -5.84
CA LEU A 157 0.03 15.63 -5.43
C LEU A 157 1.41 15.34 -6.02
N ARG A 158 1.80 14.07 -6.13
CA ARG A 158 3.12 13.67 -6.64
C ARG A 158 3.21 13.75 -8.15
N HIS A 159 2.20 13.26 -8.85
CA HIS A 159 2.21 13.12 -10.31
C HIS A 159 1.47 14.24 -11.04
N GLN A 160 0.86 15.17 -10.31
CA GLN A 160 0.11 16.36 -10.73
C GLN A 160 -1.19 16.02 -11.50
N VAL A 161 -1.13 15.07 -12.44
CA VAL A 161 -2.28 14.50 -13.14
C VAL A 161 -2.23 12.97 -13.03
N VAL A 162 -3.40 12.36 -12.78
CA VAL A 162 -3.54 10.90 -12.71
C VAL A 162 -4.73 10.43 -13.52
N PHE A 163 -4.62 9.23 -14.09
CA PHE A 163 -5.64 8.64 -14.96
C PHE A 163 -6.16 7.34 -14.38
N LEU A 164 -7.48 7.22 -14.20
CA LEU A 164 -8.15 5.99 -13.82
C LEU A 164 -9.03 5.54 -14.98
N ARG A 165 -8.79 4.31 -15.46
CA ARG A 165 -9.52 3.75 -16.60
C ARG A 165 -10.71 2.92 -16.13
N ASP A 166 -11.67 2.76 -17.05
CA ASP A 166 -12.84 1.88 -16.91
C ASP A 166 -13.74 2.25 -15.71
N GLN A 167 -13.95 3.56 -15.49
CA GLN A 167 -14.73 4.10 -14.38
C GLN A 167 -16.08 4.64 -14.88
N ALA A 168 -17.12 3.81 -14.82
CA ALA A 168 -18.48 4.19 -15.19
C ALA A 168 -19.20 4.95 -14.05
N ILE A 169 -18.70 6.14 -13.70
CA ILE A 169 -19.22 6.95 -12.58
C ILE A 169 -20.43 7.80 -12.99
N THR A 170 -21.40 7.93 -12.10
CA THR A 170 -22.52 8.89 -12.21
C THR A 170 -22.08 10.28 -11.75
N PRO A 171 -22.78 11.37 -12.15
CA PRO A 171 -22.51 12.72 -11.64
C PRO A 171 -22.51 12.79 -10.10
N GLN A 172 -23.42 12.06 -9.45
CA GLN A 172 -23.49 12.01 -7.98
C GLN A 172 -22.26 11.34 -7.36
N GLN A 173 -21.75 10.26 -7.97
CA GLN A 173 -20.52 9.60 -7.54
C GLN A 173 -19.28 10.47 -7.79
N GLN A 174 -19.22 11.15 -8.94
CA GLN A 174 -18.15 12.09 -9.26
C GLN A 174 -18.12 13.24 -8.24
N ARG A 175 -19.29 13.81 -7.91
CA ARG A 175 -19.43 14.82 -6.86
C ARG A 175 -18.94 14.31 -5.50
N ALA A 176 -19.37 13.12 -5.10
CA ALA A 176 -18.98 12.54 -3.82
C ALA A 176 -17.47 12.31 -3.71
N LEU A 177 -16.82 11.88 -4.79
CA LEU A 177 -15.36 11.76 -4.85
C LEU A 177 -14.67 13.13 -4.77
N ALA A 178 -15.16 14.10 -5.55
CA ALA A 178 -14.58 15.45 -5.59
C ALA A 178 -14.69 16.15 -4.23
N GLN A 179 -15.81 15.98 -3.51
CA GLN A 179 -16.03 16.51 -2.16
C GLN A 179 -15.02 16.01 -1.13
N ARG A 180 -14.39 14.84 -1.36
CA ARG A 180 -13.30 14.37 -0.49
C ARG A 180 -12.02 15.18 -0.64
N PHE A 181 -11.80 15.83 -1.78
CA PHE A 181 -10.64 16.71 -2.01
C PHE A 181 -10.88 18.12 -1.46
N GLY A 182 -12.12 18.60 -1.44
CA GLY A 182 -12.48 19.91 -0.92
C GLY A 182 -13.89 20.35 -1.31
N GLU A 183 -14.22 21.60 -1.02
CA GLU A 183 -15.48 22.21 -1.45
C GLU A 183 -15.52 22.36 -2.98
N LEU A 184 -16.71 22.20 -3.57
CA LEU A 184 -16.89 22.25 -5.02
C LEU A 184 -17.34 23.63 -5.47
N HIS A 185 -16.73 24.10 -6.56
CA HIS A 185 -17.13 25.33 -7.22
C HIS A 185 -18.29 25.06 -8.19
N ILE A 186 -19.31 25.92 -8.15
CA ILE A 186 -20.40 25.91 -9.14
C ILE A 186 -20.08 26.97 -10.18
N HIS A 187 -19.87 26.55 -11.43
CA HIS A 187 -19.49 27.47 -12.49
C HIS A 187 -20.71 28.30 -12.95
N PRO A 188 -20.59 29.63 -13.07
CA PRO A 188 -21.74 30.50 -13.36
C PRO A 188 -22.27 30.41 -14.80
N VAL A 189 -21.47 29.92 -15.74
CA VAL A 189 -21.77 29.98 -17.19
C VAL A 189 -22.06 28.61 -17.83
N TYR A 190 -21.43 27.53 -17.33
CA TYR A 190 -21.52 26.24 -18.02
C TYR A 190 -22.77 25.48 -17.56
N PRO A 191 -23.40 24.69 -18.46
CA PRO A 191 -24.53 23.85 -18.08
C PRO A 191 -24.08 22.78 -17.09
N HIS A 192 -24.97 22.42 -16.18
CA HIS A 192 -24.72 21.41 -15.16
C HIS A 192 -25.51 20.12 -15.46
N ALA A 193 -25.08 19.02 -14.87
CA ALA A 193 -25.79 17.75 -14.96
C ALA A 193 -27.16 17.85 -14.27
N GLU A 194 -28.13 17.11 -14.79
CA GLU A 194 -29.48 17.09 -14.24
C GLU A 194 -29.46 16.62 -12.77
N GLY A 195 -29.92 17.49 -11.87
CA GLY A 195 -29.95 17.23 -10.43
C GLY A 195 -28.60 17.27 -9.70
N VAL A 196 -27.52 17.74 -10.34
CA VAL A 196 -26.19 17.91 -9.73
C VAL A 196 -25.51 19.18 -10.25
N ASP A 197 -25.77 20.30 -9.56
CA ASP A 197 -25.30 21.64 -9.96
C ASP A 197 -23.76 21.77 -9.93
N GLU A 198 -23.08 20.96 -9.12
CA GLU A 198 -21.62 21.00 -9.00
C GLU A 198 -20.88 20.29 -10.14
N ILE A 199 -21.59 19.55 -11.01
CA ILE A 199 -20.99 18.82 -12.13
C ILE A 199 -21.33 19.52 -13.43
N ILE A 200 -20.30 20.09 -14.06
CA ILE A 200 -20.39 20.75 -15.34
C ILE A 200 -20.47 19.70 -16.47
N VAL A 201 -21.33 19.94 -17.45
CA VAL A 201 -21.42 19.15 -18.67
C VAL A 201 -20.75 19.92 -19.81
N LEU A 202 -19.66 19.37 -20.33
CA LEU A 202 -18.97 19.89 -21.51
C LEU A 202 -19.43 19.09 -22.73
N ASP A 203 -20.50 19.55 -23.38
CA ASP A 203 -21.04 18.95 -24.60
C ASP A 203 -20.60 19.77 -25.82
N THR A 204 -19.63 19.27 -26.57
CA THR A 204 -19.08 19.95 -27.74
C THR A 204 -19.56 19.30 -29.03
N HIS A 205 -20.19 20.10 -29.90
CA HIS A 205 -20.70 19.68 -31.20
C HIS A 205 -20.63 20.85 -32.20
N ASN A 206 -21.07 20.69 -33.45
CA ASN A 206 -20.97 21.76 -34.45
C ASN A 206 -21.60 23.10 -34.01
N ASP A 207 -22.69 23.04 -33.23
CA ASP A 207 -23.37 24.24 -32.70
C ASP A 207 -22.79 24.74 -31.36
N ASN A 208 -21.80 24.04 -30.79
CA ASN A 208 -21.08 24.40 -29.56
C ASN A 208 -19.61 23.98 -29.70
N PRO A 209 -18.80 24.73 -30.48
CA PRO A 209 -17.42 24.37 -30.75
C PRO A 209 -16.57 24.39 -29.47
N PRO A 210 -15.48 23.60 -29.42
CA PRO A 210 -14.59 23.57 -28.26
C PRO A 210 -13.89 24.92 -28.06
N ASP A 211 -13.79 25.35 -26.80
CA ASP A 211 -13.21 26.63 -26.36
C ASP A 211 -11.91 26.47 -25.55
N ASN A 212 -11.49 25.22 -25.30
CA ASN A 212 -10.38 24.85 -24.42
C ASN A 212 -9.10 24.40 -25.17
N ASP A 213 -8.91 24.86 -26.40
CA ASP A 213 -7.77 24.49 -27.26
C ASP A 213 -6.49 25.33 -27.03
N ASN A 214 -6.48 26.12 -25.96
CA ASN A 214 -5.36 26.96 -25.55
C ASN A 214 -4.77 26.52 -24.20
N TRP A 215 -3.48 26.79 -23.97
CA TRP A 215 -2.84 26.50 -22.68
C TRP A 215 -3.38 27.44 -21.60
N HIS A 216 -4.06 26.87 -20.60
CA HIS A 216 -4.62 27.62 -19.49
C HIS A 216 -4.51 26.85 -18.17
N THR A 217 -4.88 27.54 -17.10
CA THR A 217 -5.22 26.95 -15.80
C THR A 217 -6.63 27.44 -15.47
N ASP A 218 -7.47 26.54 -14.98
CA ASP A 218 -8.89 26.80 -14.80
C ASP A 218 -9.13 28.00 -13.88
N VAL A 219 -10.01 28.91 -14.32
CA VAL A 219 -10.60 29.99 -13.51
C VAL A 219 -9.57 30.80 -12.70
N THR A 220 -8.43 31.17 -13.28
CA THR A 220 -7.39 31.96 -12.58
C THR A 220 -7.78 33.42 -12.30
N PHE A 221 -8.94 33.87 -12.78
CA PHE A 221 -9.43 35.25 -12.59
C PHE A 221 -10.14 35.47 -11.25
N ILE A 222 -10.46 34.43 -10.49
CA ILE A 222 -11.04 34.56 -9.13
C ILE A 222 -9.95 34.58 -8.06
N GLU A 223 -10.27 35.09 -6.87
CA GLU A 223 -9.31 35.23 -5.76
C GLU A 223 -8.76 33.88 -5.27
N THR A 224 -9.58 32.84 -5.27
CA THR A 224 -9.20 31.47 -4.89
C THR A 224 -9.46 30.51 -6.05
N PRO A 225 -8.53 30.40 -7.03
CA PRO A 225 -8.68 29.47 -8.15
C PRO A 225 -8.84 28.02 -7.69
N PRO A 226 -9.47 27.15 -8.50
CA PRO A 226 -9.63 25.73 -8.19
C PRO A 226 -8.30 25.04 -7.89
N ALA A 227 -8.25 24.25 -6.81
CA ALA A 227 -7.06 23.48 -6.45
C ALA A 227 -6.84 22.23 -7.34
N GLY A 228 -7.88 21.79 -8.04
CA GLY A 228 -7.84 20.65 -8.95
C GLY A 228 -9.22 20.37 -9.55
N ALA A 229 -9.28 19.47 -10.53
CA ALA A 229 -10.51 19.07 -11.21
C ALA A 229 -10.56 17.55 -11.41
N ILE A 230 -11.77 17.01 -11.55
CA ILE A 230 -12.01 15.62 -11.92
C ILE A 230 -12.81 15.62 -13.22
N LEU A 231 -12.20 15.11 -14.30
CA LEU A 231 -12.81 15.01 -15.61
C LEU A 231 -13.23 13.55 -15.89
N ALA A 232 -14.45 13.36 -16.39
CA ALA A 232 -14.98 12.04 -16.74
C ALA A 232 -15.46 12.05 -18.20
N ALA A 233 -14.81 11.28 -19.06
CA ALA A 233 -15.24 11.11 -20.44
C ALA A 233 -16.57 10.34 -20.51
N LYS A 234 -17.54 10.86 -21.28
CA LYS A 234 -18.88 10.26 -21.46
C LYS A 234 -19.09 9.78 -22.88
N GLU A 235 -18.96 10.71 -23.83
CA GLU A 235 -19.03 10.45 -25.25
C GLU A 235 -17.75 11.00 -25.88
N LEU A 236 -17.10 10.19 -26.71
CA LEU A 236 -15.84 10.53 -27.35
C LEU A 236 -15.95 10.34 -28.86
N PRO A 237 -15.28 11.17 -29.67
CA PRO A 237 -15.18 10.93 -31.10
C PRO A 237 -14.41 9.63 -31.38
N SER A 238 -14.53 9.11 -32.61
CA SER A 238 -13.82 7.90 -33.03
C SER A 238 -12.29 8.03 -32.97
N THR A 239 -11.78 9.25 -33.11
CA THR A 239 -10.37 9.63 -32.96
C THR A 239 -10.25 11.13 -32.69
N GLY A 240 -9.16 11.57 -32.06
CA GLY A 240 -8.94 12.95 -31.63
C GLY A 240 -9.55 13.27 -30.26
N GLY A 241 -9.46 14.54 -29.85
CA GLY A 241 -9.90 14.98 -28.51
C GLY A 241 -8.86 14.75 -27.41
N ASP A 242 -7.59 14.58 -27.77
CA ASP A 242 -6.51 14.39 -26.80
C ASP A 242 -6.37 15.64 -25.91
N THR A 243 -6.24 15.43 -24.60
CA THR A 243 -5.99 16.48 -23.62
C THR A 243 -4.56 16.41 -23.12
N LEU A 244 -3.89 17.56 -23.06
CA LEU A 244 -2.50 17.66 -22.63
C LEU A 244 -2.41 18.42 -21.30
N TRP A 245 -1.47 17.99 -20.45
CA TRP A 245 -1.11 18.68 -19.22
C TRP A 245 0.38 19.00 -19.21
N THR A 246 0.76 20.12 -18.60
CA THR A 246 2.15 20.53 -18.43
C THR A 246 2.46 20.80 -16.96
N SER A 247 3.71 20.57 -16.55
CA SER A 247 4.14 20.78 -15.17
C SER A 247 4.78 22.14 -14.99
N GLY A 248 4.19 22.99 -14.13
CA GLY A 248 4.80 24.26 -13.74
C GLY A 248 6.05 24.14 -12.84
N TYR A 249 6.31 22.95 -12.28
CA TYR A 249 7.44 22.70 -11.38
C TYR A 249 8.67 22.13 -12.07
N CYS A 250 8.53 21.67 -13.31
CA CYS A 250 9.63 21.07 -14.05
C CYS A 250 10.56 22.18 -14.56
N GLY A 251 11.68 22.40 -13.86
CA GLY A 251 12.75 23.28 -14.32
C GLY A 251 13.53 22.64 -15.46
N LEU A 252 13.95 23.47 -16.43
CA LEU A 252 14.96 23.14 -17.45
C LEU A 252 16.29 22.72 -16.82
#